data_AF-A0A380DN09-F1
#
_entry.id   AF-A0A380DN09-F1
#
_cell.length_a   1.000
_cell.length_b   1.000
_cell.length_c   1.000
_cell.angle_alpha   90.00
_cell.angle_beta   90.00
_cell.angle_gamma   90.00
#
_symmetry.space_group_name_H-M   'P 1'
#
loop_
_entity.id
_entity.type
_entity.pdbx_description
1 polymer ?
#
loop_
_entity_poly.entity_id
_entity_poly.type
_entity_poly.pdbx_seq_one_letter_code
_entity_poly.pdbx_strand_id
1 'polypeptide(L)'
;MVKSKIYIDKIYWERVQLFVEGHSENLDLEDSNFVLRNLTETRTMKANDVKIDGNQFVCRFNVAILDNGYYLPEDKYLLVNEKELDYIAQLNPDVINDAYQNLKPEQEEEYNELETQNGKINFLLQTYLKEFRKGGISKKTVYTVTPEISSDVNEFVLDVVVTTPEVKSIYIVRKYKELR
;
A
#
# COMPACT_ATOMS: atom_id res chain seq x y z
N MET A 1 21.19 19.94 -13.09
CA MET A 1 21.11 18.49 -12.85
C MET A 1 19.67 18.08 -13.06
N VAL A 2 19.42 17.02 -13.83
CA VAL A 2 18.08 16.47 -13.98
C VAL A 2 17.77 15.65 -12.72
N LYS A 3 16.60 15.85 -12.12
CA LYS A 3 16.23 15.19 -10.86
C LYS A 3 15.85 13.74 -11.16
N SER A 4 16.54 12.80 -10.53
CA SER A 4 16.20 11.37 -10.58
C SER A 4 14.86 11.12 -9.88
N LYS A 5 14.02 10.28 -10.49
CA LYS A 5 12.69 9.93 -9.98
C LYS A 5 12.36 8.48 -10.26
N ILE A 6 11.43 7.96 -9.46
CA ILE A 6 10.81 6.65 -9.65
C ILE A 6 9.31 6.86 -9.68
N TYR A 7 8.67 6.33 -10.71
CA TYR A 7 7.23 6.37 -10.87
C TYR A 7 6.62 4.98 -10.75
N ILE A 8 5.41 4.93 -10.21
CA ILE A 8 4.54 3.77 -10.18
C ILE A 8 3.57 3.89 -11.35
N ASP A 9 3.65 2.95 -12.28
CA ASP A 9 2.83 2.89 -13.48
C ASP A 9 1.66 1.92 -13.33
N LYS A 10 1.75 0.96 -12.39
CA LYS A 10 0.68 0.00 -12.17
C LYS A 10 0.75 -0.62 -10.78
N ILE A 11 -0.43 -0.84 -10.20
CA ILE A 11 -0.61 -1.58 -8.96
C ILE A 11 -1.65 -2.66 -9.21
N TYR A 12 -1.32 -3.92 -8.91
CA TYR A 12 -2.28 -5.01 -9.04
C TYR A 12 -1.99 -6.16 -8.09
N TRP A 13 -2.94 -7.09 -8.02
CA TRP A 13 -2.95 -8.17 -7.07
C TRP A 13 -3.07 -9.52 -7.77
N GLU A 14 -2.16 -10.44 -7.46
CA GLU A 14 -2.33 -11.85 -7.79
C GLU A 14 -2.49 -12.66 -6.51
N ARG A 15 -3.72 -13.14 -6.26
CA ARG A 15 -4.11 -13.78 -5.00
C ARG A 15 -3.81 -12.88 -3.79
N VAL A 16 -2.70 -13.12 -3.09
CA VAL A 16 -2.23 -12.45 -1.88
C VAL A 16 -0.96 -11.63 -2.08
N GLN A 17 -0.45 -11.62 -3.31
CA GLN A 17 0.77 -10.96 -3.70
C GLN A 17 0.44 -9.61 -4.32
N LEU A 18 1.12 -8.59 -3.85
CA LEU A 18 1.08 -7.25 -4.42
C LEU A 18 2.15 -7.15 -5.50
N PHE A 19 1.76 -6.66 -6.67
CA PHE A 19 2.67 -6.29 -7.74
C PHE A 19 2.63 -4.78 -7.94
N VAL A 20 3.82 -4.18 -8.04
CA VAL A 20 3.99 -2.78 -8.39
C VAL A 20 4.94 -2.70 -9.58
N GLU A 21 4.44 -2.16 -10.68
CA GLU A 21 5.21 -1.88 -11.89
C GLU A 21 5.47 -0.39 -11.99
N GLY A 22 6.60 -0.03 -12.59
CA GLY A 22 6.98 1.36 -12.70
C GLY A 22 8.21 1.56 -13.56
N HIS A 23 8.64 2.81 -13.61
CA HIS A 23 9.86 3.19 -14.31
C HIS A 23 10.66 4.24 -13.54
N SER A 24 11.92 4.40 -13.92
CA SER A 24 12.77 5.48 -13.44
C SER A 24 13.02 6.53 -14.52
N GLU A 25 13.21 7.76 -14.08
CA GLU A 25 13.75 8.86 -14.87
C GLU A 25 15.11 9.24 -14.30
N ASN A 26 16.16 9.22 -15.15
CA ASN A 26 17.52 9.64 -14.78
C ASN A 26 18.09 8.90 -13.57
N LEU A 27 17.72 7.63 -13.40
CA LEU A 27 18.24 6.73 -12.38
C LEU A 27 18.45 5.37 -13.02
N ASP A 28 19.68 4.86 -12.92
CA ASP A 28 19.98 3.49 -13.27
C ASP A 28 19.41 2.56 -12.19
N LEU A 29 18.67 1.53 -12.61
CA LEU A 29 18.03 0.56 -11.72
C LEU A 29 18.85 -0.72 -11.53
N GLU A 30 19.98 -0.90 -12.22
CA GLU A 30 20.83 -2.08 -12.00
C GLU A 30 21.22 -2.21 -10.52
N ASP A 31 21.10 -3.40 -9.93
CA ASP A 31 21.35 -3.67 -8.51
C ASP A 31 20.47 -2.87 -7.51
N SER A 32 19.39 -2.23 -7.97
CA SER A 32 18.43 -1.56 -7.08
C SER A 32 17.71 -2.53 -6.16
N ASN A 33 17.55 -2.11 -4.90
CA ASN A 33 16.70 -2.81 -3.94
C ASN A 33 15.40 -2.04 -3.76
N PHE A 34 14.26 -2.71 -3.93
CA PHE A 34 12.95 -2.13 -3.65
C PHE A 34 12.38 -2.67 -2.34
N VAL A 35 11.87 -1.77 -1.51
CA VAL A 35 11.34 -2.08 -0.19
C VAL A 35 10.04 -1.33 0.09
N LEU A 36 9.20 -1.91 0.93
CA LEU A 36 8.14 -1.21 1.63
C LEU A 36 8.68 -0.75 2.98
N ARG A 37 8.75 0.56 3.21
CA ARG A 37 9.27 1.16 4.45
C ARG A 37 8.18 1.97 5.14
N ASN A 38 7.98 1.77 6.43
CA ASN A 38 7.00 2.55 7.16
C ASN A 38 7.47 4.01 7.39
N LEU A 39 6.53 4.90 7.69
CA LEU A 39 6.82 6.34 7.83
C LEU A 39 7.78 6.69 8.97
N THR A 40 7.90 5.83 9.99
CA THR A 40 8.85 6.01 11.11
C THR A 40 10.21 5.34 10.87
N GLU A 41 10.40 4.68 9.71
CA GLU A 41 11.61 3.97 9.32
C GLU A 41 12.04 2.86 10.31
N THR A 42 11.12 2.38 11.14
CA THR A 42 11.35 1.30 12.11
C THR A 42 11.08 -0.07 11.52
N ARG A 43 10.41 -0.14 10.36
CA ARG A 43 9.99 -1.38 9.69
C ARG A 43 10.21 -1.27 8.19
N THR A 44 10.86 -2.30 7.65
CA THR A 44 11.13 -2.43 6.22
C THR A 44 10.83 -3.86 5.77
N MET A 45 10.19 -4.02 4.62
CA MET A 45 9.94 -5.29 3.95
C MET A 45 10.55 -5.24 2.55
N LYS A 46 11.52 -6.11 2.27
CA LYS A 46 12.10 -6.23 0.93
C LYS A 46 11.11 -6.88 -0.03
N ALA A 47 11.14 -6.44 -1.29
CA ALA A 47 10.45 -7.13 -2.36
C ALA A 47 10.92 -8.60 -2.43
N ASN A 48 9.96 -9.51 -2.60
CA ASN A 48 10.23 -10.94 -2.72
C ASN A 48 10.76 -11.32 -4.11
N ASP A 49 10.51 -10.49 -5.12
CA ASP A 49 11.08 -10.60 -6.46
C ASP A 49 11.13 -9.20 -7.07
N VAL A 50 12.21 -8.91 -7.80
CA VAL A 50 12.40 -7.66 -8.54
C VAL A 50 12.89 -8.03 -9.92
N LYS A 51 12.16 -7.60 -10.95
CA LYS A 51 12.59 -7.69 -12.34
C LYS A 51 12.85 -6.30 -12.85
N ILE A 52 13.99 -6.10 -13.48
CA ILE A 52 14.41 -4.83 -14.08
C ILE A 52 14.66 -5.08 -15.56
N ASP A 53 14.13 -4.20 -16.41
CA ASP A 53 14.39 -4.16 -17.84
C ASP A 53 14.63 -2.71 -18.26
N GLY A 54 15.90 -2.34 -18.42
CA GLY A 54 16.32 -0.96 -18.63
C GLY A 54 15.89 -0.05 -17.48
N ASN A 55 15.02 0.91 -17.77
CA ASN A 55 14.48 1.84 -16.76
C ASN A 55 13.15 1.38 -16.16
N GLN A 56 12.64 0.20 -16.53
CA GLN A 56 11.39 -0.34 -15.99
C GLN A 56 11.67 -1.35 -14.87
N PHE A 57 10.73 -1.45 -13.93
CA PHE A 57 10.78 -2.45 -12.87
C PHE A 57 9.42 -3.09 -12.61
N VAL A 58 9.47 -4.31 -12.07
CA VAL A 58 8.33 -5.03 -11.49
C VAL A 58 8.75 -5.56 -10.13
N CYS A 59 8.09 -5.11 -9.08
CA CYS A 59 8.29 -5.58 -7.72
C CYS A 59 7.13 -6.48 -7.29
N ARG A 60 7.44 -7.61 -6.65
CA ARG A 60 6.46 -8.49 -6.02
C ARG A 60 6.64 -8.52 -4.51
N PHE A 61 5.57 -8.27 -3.76
CA PHE A 61 5.54 -8.34 -2.30
C PHE A 61 4.53 -9.37 -1.81
N ASN A 62 4.94 -10.22 -0.87
CA ASN A 62 4.09 -11.14 -0.13
C ASN A 62 3.56 -10.41 1.11
N VAL A 63 2.54 -9.57 0.94
CA VAL A 63 1.98 -8.76 2.03
C VAL A 63 1.08 -9.56 2.98
N ALA A 64 0.66 -10.76 2.58
CA ALA A 64 -0.25 -11.60 3.36
C ALA A 64 -0.03 -13.09 3.11
N ILE A 65 -0.12 -13.89 4.18
CA ILE A 65 -0.25 -15.35 4.14
C ILE A 65 -1.54 -15.73 4.88
N LEU A 66 -2.55 -16.17 4.13
CA LEU A 66 -3.92 -16.38 4.64
C LEU A 66 -4.04 -17.47 5.70
N ASP A 67 -3.20 -18.52 5.60
CA ASP A 67 -3.33 -19.75 6.41
C ASP A 67 -2.78 -19.57 7.83
N ASN A 68 -1.64 -18.90 7.97
CA ASN A 68 -0.96 -18.71 9.25
C ASN A 68 -1.16 -17.30 9.84
N GLY A 69 -1.77 -16.38 9.08
CA GLY A 69 -2.12 -15.04 9.53
C GLY A 69 -0.91 -14.10 9.64
N TYR A 70 0.19 -14.39 8.95
CA TYR A 70 1.29 -13.45 8.82
C TYR A 70 0.93 -12.41 7.76
N TYR A 71 0.75 -11.18 8.21
CA TYR A 71 0.46 -10.02 7.38
C TYR A 71 1.55 -8.97 7.57
N LEU A 72 1.75 -8.10 6.57
CA LEU A 72 2.47 -6.85 6.78
C LEU A 72 1.77 -6.12 7.95
N PRO A 73 2.49 -5.69 9.01
CA PRO A 73 1.85 -5.10 10.17
C PRO A 73 1.07 -3.82 9.84
N GLU A 74 0.04 -3.52 10.62
CA GLU A 74 -0.71 -2.25 10.52
C GLU A 74 0.23 -1.05 10.63
N ASP A 75 0.29 -0.26 9.55
CA ASP A 75 1.06 0.99 9.37
C ASP A 75 0.82 1.55 7.96
N LYS A 76 1.42 2.69 7.65
CA LYS A 76 1.53 3.22 6.29
C LYS A 76 2.93 2.96 5.73
N TYR A 77 3.01 2.40 4.52
CA TYR A 77 4.28 2.03 3.88
C TYR A 77 4.52 2.76 2.57
N LEU A 78 5.70 3.37 2.44
CA LEU A 78 6.23 3.94 1.21
C LEU A 78 6.89 2.84 0.38
N LEU A 79 6.79 2.91 -0.95
CA LEU A 79 7.67 2.17 -1.84
C LEU A 79 8.96 2.96 -2.02
N VAL A 80 10.09 2.38 -1.62
CA VAL A 80 11.40 3.02 -1.65
C VAL A 80 12.37 2.16 -2.46
N ASN A 81 13.16 2.82 -3.30
CA ASN A 81 14.34 2.25 -3.91
C ASN A 81 15.57 2.64 -3.10
N GLU A 82 16.24 1.65 -2.52
CA GLU A 82 17.46 1.82 -1.72
C GLU A 82 18.68 1.64 -2.64
N LYS A 83 19.45 2.71 -2.81
CA LYS A 83 20.74 2.77 -3.52
C LYS A 83 21.74 3.63 -2.71
N GLU A 84 22.64 4.37 -3.37
CA GLU A 84 23.47 5.39 -2.70
C GLU A 84 22.61 6.47 -2.02
N LEU A 85 21.47 6.80 -2.65
CA LEU A 85 20.42 7.64 -2.12
C LEU A 85 19.11 6.87 -2.20
N ASP A 86 18.23 7.13 -1.23
CA ASP A 86 16.89 6.58 -1.22
C ASP A 86 15.97 7.39 -2.12
N TYR A 87 15.23 6.71 -2.98
CA TYR A 87 14.21 7.32 -3.84
C TYR A 87 12.83 6.80 -3.46
N ILE A 88 11.96 7.72 -3.01
CA ILE A 88 10.55 7.42 -2.76
C ILE A 88 9.83 7.39 -4.11
N ALA A 89 9.12 6.29 -4.38
CA ALA A 89 8.35 6.14 -5.59
C ALA A 89 7.08 7.00 -5.56
N GLN A 90 6.78 7.65 -6.68
CA GLN A 90 5.62 8.54 -6.82
C GLN A 90 4.63 7.92 -7.80
N LEU A 91 3.33 8.19 -7.65
CA LEU A 91 2.38 7.74 -8.66
C LEU A 91 2.62 8.46 -10.00
N ASN A 92 2.66 7.70 -11.09
CA ASN A 92 2.59 8.28 -12.42
C ASN A 92 1.19 8.93 -12.60
N PRO A 93 1.09 10.19 -13.03
CA PRO A 93 -0.18 10.83 -13.35
C PRO A 93 -1.08 10.01 -14.29
N ASP A 94 -0.49 9.21 -15.18
CA ASP A 94 -1.26 8.36 -16.11
C ASP A 94 -2.08 7.29 -15.38
N VAL A 95 -1.62 6.79 -14.23
CA VAL A 95 -2.39 5.85 -13.38
C VAL A 95 -3.70 6.47 -12.91
N ILE A 96 -3.66 7.77 -12.58
CA ILE A 96 -4.83 8.51 -12.12
C ILE A 96 -5.79 8.76 -13.29
N ASN A 97 -5.24 9.14 -14.45
CA ASN A 97 -6.03 9.34 -15.66
C ASN A 97 -6.76 8.05 -16.07
N ASP A 98 -6.05 6.92 -16.10
CA ASP A 98 -6.63 5.63 -16.44
C ASP A 98 -7.71 5.21 -15.45
N ALA A 99 -7.49 5.40 -14.14
CA ALA A 99 -8.49 5.11 -13.12
C ALA A 99 -9.76 5.97 -13.30
N TYR A 100 -9.61 7.25 -13.64
CA TYR A 100 -10.73 8.15 -13.91
C TYR A 100 -11.54 7.73 -15.14
N GLN A 101 -10.89 7.35 -16.25
CA GLN A 101 -11.58 6.88 -17.46
C GLN A 101 -12.38 5.59 -17.25
N ASN A 102 -12.07 4.82 -16.20
CA ASN A 102 -12.76 3.59 -15.85
C ASN A 102 -13.90 3.77 -14.83
N LEU A 103 -14.19 5.00 -14.41
CA LEU A 103 -15.32 5.27 -13.52
C LEU A 103 -16.65 4.98 -14.20
N LYS A 104 -17.59 4.44 -13.42
CA LYS A 104 -19.01 4.39 -13.81
C LYS A 104 -19.65 5.76 -13.61
N PRO A 105 -20.78 6.07 -14.30
CA PRO A 105 -21.45 7.36 -14.16
C PRO A 105 -21.77 7.74 -12.71
N GLU A 106 -22.21 6.79 -11.88
CA GLU A 106 -22.53 7.06 -10.47
C GLU A 106 -21.28 7.43 -9.65
N GLN A 107 -20.13 6.85 -9.99
CA GLN A 107 -18.86 7.14 -9.33
C GLN A 107 -18.27 8.47 -9.79
N GLU A 108 -18.57 8.89 -11.02
CA GLU A 108 -18.15 10.19 -11.53
C GLU A 108 -18.89 11.34 -10.82
N GLU A 109 -20.18 11.16 -10.49
CA GLU A 109 -20.92 12.09 -9.65
C GLU A 109 -20.25 12.24 -8.26
N GLU A 110 -20.00 11.13 -7.57
CA GLU A 110 -19.30 11.11 -6.28
C GLU A 110 -17.91 11.76 -6.36
N TYR A 111 -17.14 11.46 -7.42
CA TYR A 111 -15.81 12.04 -7.65
C TYR A 111 -15.86 13.56 -7.81
N ASN A 112 -16.89 14.09 -8.47
CA ASN A 112 -17.04 15.51 -8.72
C ASN A 112 -17.44 16.30 -7.47
N GLU A 113 -18.07 15.66 -6.48
CA GLU A 113 -18.40 16.26 -5.18
C GLU A 113 -17.17 16.45 -4.27
N LEU A 114 -16.06 15.77 -4.55
CA LEU A 114 -14.84 15.87 -3.74
C LEU A 114 -14.14 17.23 -3.93
N GLU A 115 -13.89 17.94 -2.84
CA GLU A 115 -13.31 19.29 -2.87
C GLU A 115 -11.79 19.32 -3.09
N THR A 116 -11.06 18.30 -2.61
CA THR A 116 -9.60 18.30 -2.60
C THR A 116 -9.00 17.38 -3.66
N GLN A 117 -7.83 17.75 -4.20
CA GLN A 117 -7.10 16.92 -5.16
C GLN A 117 -6.70 15.56 -4.55
N ASN A 118 -6.24 15.55 -3.29
CA ASN A 118 -5.93 14.28 -2.60
C ASN A 118 -7.19 13.43 -2.40
N GLY A 119 -8.34 14.04 -2.08
CA GLY A 119 -9.61 13.33 -2.00
C GLY A 119 -9.97 12.66 -3.33
N LYS A 120 -9.86 13.40 -4.44
CA LYS A 120 -10.08 12.88 -5.80
C LYS A 120 -9.14 11.75 -6.16
N ILE A 121 -7.83 11.91 -5.93
CA ILE A 121 -6.85 10.86 -6.18
C ILE A 121 -7.14 9.62 -5.33
N ASN A 122 -7.40 9.80 -4.03
CA ASN A 122 -7.66 8.69 -3.13
C ASN A 122 -8.94 7.95 -3.50
N PHE A 123 -9.98 8.65 -3.97
CA PHE A 123 -11.20 8.03 -4.50
C PHE A 123 -10.90 7.11 -5.69
N LEU A 124 -10.07 7.56 -6.62
CA LEU A 124 -9.64 6.74 -7.77
C LEU A 124 -8.80 5.54 -7.32
N LEU A 125 -7.93 5.72 -6.33
CA LEU A 125 -7.07 4.66 -5.81
C LEU A 125 -7.82 3.58 -5.03
N GLN A 126 -9.03 3.86 -4.50
CA GLN A 126 -9.86 2.86 -3.84
C GLN A 126 -10.14 1.63 -4.71
N THR A 127 -10.11 1.77 -6.03
CA THR A 127 -10.30 0.65 -6.97
C THR A 127 -9.21 -0.42 -6.86
N TYR A 128 -8.04 -0.07 -6.32
CA TYR A 128 -6.91 -0.97 -6.10
C TYR A 128 -6.86 -1.56 -4.68
N LEU A 129 -7.83 -1.24 -3.82
CA LEU A 129 -7.94 -1.79 -2.47
C LEU A 129 -8.05 -3.31 -2.52
N LYS A 130 -7.40 -3.97 -1.56
CA LYS A 130 -7.53 -5.42 -1.38
C LYS A 130 -7.83 -5.80 0.06
N GLU A 131 -8.89 -6.57 0.25
CA GLU A 131 -9.20 -7.23 1.52
C GLU A 131 -8.76 -8.68 1.52
N PHE A 132 -8.19 -9.10 2.65
CA PHE A 132 -7.79 -10.46 2.96
C PHE A 132 -8.44 -10.90 4.26
N ARG A 133 -9.09 -12.05 4.25
CA ARG A 133 -9.78 -12.61 5.43
C ARG A 133 -8.95 -13.76 5.99
N LYS A 134 -8.75 -13.81 7.31
CA LYS A 134 -8.03 -14.93 7.94
C LYS A 134 -8.65 -16.27 7.55
N GLY A 135 -7.84 -17.22 7.09
CA GLY A 135 -8.30 -18.51 6.56
C GLY A 135 -9.21 -18.39 5.32
N GLY A 136 -9.16 -17.26 4.61
CA GLY A 136 -9.98 -16.95 3.43
C GLY A 136 -11.44 -16.55 3.72
N ILE A 137 -11.96 -16.81 4.91
CA ILE A 137 -13.41 -16.68 5.18
C ILE A 137 -13.78 -15.91 6.45
N SER A 138 -12.80 -15.52 7.27
CA SER A 138 -13.10 -14.82 8.53
C SER A 138 -13.84 -13.50 8.31
N LYS A 139 -14.93 -13.30 9.06
CA LYS A 139 -15.62 -12.00 9.16
C LYS A 139 -15.07 -11.10 10.26
N LYS A 140 -14.24 -11.66 11.14
CA LYS A 140 -13.77 -11.00 12.36
C LYS A 140 -12.33 -10.51 12.25
N THR A 141 -11.53 -11.20 11.44
CA THR A 141 -10.14 -10.83 11.18
C THR A 141 -9.99 -10.53 9.71
N VAL A 142 -9.99 -9.23 9.40
CA VAL A 142 -9.91 -8.68 8.04
C VAL A 142 -8.68 -7.80 7.97
N TYR A 143 -7.88 -8.02 6.95
CA TYR A 143 -6.66 -7.31 6.66
C TYR A 143 -6.88 -6.55 5.35
N THR A 144 -6.77 -5.24 5.37
CA THR A 144 -7.05 -4.37 4.23
C THR A 144 -5.79 -3.60 3.85
N VAL A 145 -5.47 -3.62 2.57
CA VAL A 145 -4.38 -2.80 2.01
C VAL A 145 -4.99 -1.82 1.02
N THR A 146 -4.80 -0.53 1.29
CA THR A 146 -5.39 0.56 0.54
C THR A 146 -4.27 1.46 0.00
N PRO A 147 -4.07 1.53 -1.32
CA PRO A 147 -3.21 2.54 -1.91
C PRO A 147 -3.83 3.94 -1.71
N GLU A 148 -3.08 4.89 -1.21
CA GLU A 148 -3.54 6.28 -1.01
C GLU A 148 -2.40 7.30 -1.09
N ILE A 149 -2.73 8.57 -1.31
CA ILE A 149 -1.88 9.70 -0.97
C ILE A 149 -2.11 10.04 0.50
N SER A 150 -1.08 9.83 1.32
CA SER A 150 -1.17 10.13 2.75
C SER A 150 -1.26 11.63 2.99
N SER A 151 -2.22 12.06 3.82
CA SER A 151 -2.32 13.45 4.28
C SER A 151 -1.12 13.91 5.12
N ASP A 152 -0.40 12.98 5.75
CA ASP A 152 0.65 13.26 6.72
C ASP A 152 1.97 13.67 6.04
N VAL A 153 2.25 13.05 4.89
CA VAL A 153 3.51 13.21 4.16
C VAL A 153 3.32 13.67 2.71
N ASN A 154 2.08 13.69 2.21
CA ASN A 154 1.73 14.00 0.82
C ASN A 154 2.49 13.13 -0.20
N GLU A 155 2.71 11.87 0.16
CA GLU A 155 3.34 10.85 -0.68
C GLU A 155 2.39 9.66 -0.84
N PHE A 156 2.60 8.90 -1.90
CA PHE A 156 1.92 7.64 -2.09
C PHE A 156 2.32 6.62 -1.01
N VAL A 157 1.34 6.01 -0.37
CA VAL A 157 1.53 4.95 0.61
C VAL A 157 0.59 3.78 0.34
N LEU A 158 0.98 2.62 0.84
CA LEU A 158 0.07 1.52 1.11
C LEU A 158 -0.35 1.64 2.58
N ASP A 159 -1.59 2.05 2.81
CA ASP A 159 -2.20 2.04 4.14
C ASP A 159 -2.68 0.62 4.46
N VAL A 160 -2.24 0.12 5.60
CA VAL A 160 -2.45 -1.26 6.01
C VAL A 160 -3.23 -1.27 7.31
N VAL A 161 -4.43 -1.83 7.30
CA VAL A 161 -5.32 -1.87 8.46
C VAL A 161 -5.69 -3.31 8.82
N VAL A 162 -5.60 -3.66 10.11
CA VAL A 162 -5.93 -5.00 10.62
C VAL A 162 -7.11 -4.91 11.58
N THR A 163 -8.31 -5.26 11.11
CA THR A 163 -9.46 -5.42 12.00
C THR A 163 -9.41 -6.79 12.68
N THR A 164 -9.46 -6.85 14.01
CA THR A 164 -9.57 -8.09 14.79
C THR A 164 -10.81 -8.07 15.69
N PRO A 165 -11.36 -9.23 16.10
CA PRO A 165 -12.48 -9.23 17.03
C PRO A 165 -12.04 -8.67 18.38
N GLU A 166 -12.91 -7.86 18.99
CA GLU A 166 -12.70 -7.41 20.35
C GLU A 166 -12.47 -8.60 21.27
N VAL A 167 -11.35 -8.56 22.01
CA VAL A 167 -11.11 -9.51 23.09
C VAL A 167 -12.18 -9.25 24.14
N LYS A 168 -13.19 -10.11 24.22
CA LYS A 168 -14.15 -10.09 25.33
C LYS A 168 -13.36 -10.26 26.62
N SER A 169 -13.13 -9.17 27.34
CA SER A 169 -12.50 -9.24 28.66
C SER A 169 -13.35 -10.19 29.51
N ILE A 170 -12.75 -11.30 29.93
CA ILE A 170 -13.40 -12.20 30.88
C ILE A 170 -13.53 -11.40 32.17
N TYR A 171 -14.77 -11.21 32.62
CA TYR A 171 -15.16 -10.40 33.79
C TYR A 171 -14.29 -10.63 35.04
N ILE A 172 -13.69 -11.82 35.15
CA ILE A 172 -12.79 -12.26 36.21
C ILE A 172 -11.47 -11.44 36.27
N VAL A 173 -10.91 -11.01 35.13
CA VAL A 173 -9.65 -10.25 35.10
C VAL A 173 -9.85 -8.79 35.55
N ARG A 174 -11.03 -8.21 35.32
CA ARG A 174 -11.39 -6.86 35.83
C ARG A 174 -11.46 -6.84 37.37
N LYS A 175 -12.16 -7.81 37.96
CA LYS A 175 -12.25 -7.91 39.43
C LYS A 175 -10.91 -8.12 40.12
N TYR A 176 -9.98 -8.85 39.51
CA TYR A 176 -8.65 -9.08 40.09
C TYR A 176 -7.76 -7.82 40.11
N LYS A 177 -7.98 -6.86 39.21
CA LYS A 177 -7.29 -5.56 39.20
C LYS A 177 -7.92 -4.54 40.15
N GLU A 178 -9.21 -4.66 40.44
CA GLU A 178 -9.92 -3.80 41.40
C GLU A 178 -9.70 -4.23 42.87
N LEU A 179 -9.18 -5.44 43.11
CA LEU A 179 -8.89 -6.00 44.43
C LEU A 179 -7.40 -5.90 44.84
N ARG A 180 -6.58 -5.18 44.07
CA ARG A 180 -5.19 -4.80 44.41
C ARG A 180 -5.08 -3.29 44.47
#